data_AF-A0A2J0MBM1-F1
#
_entry.id   AF-A0A2J0MBM1-F1
#
_cell.length_a   1.000
_cell.length_b   1.000
_cell.length_c   1.000
_cell.angle_alpha   90.00
_cell.angle_beta   90.00
_cell.angle_gamma   90.00
#
_symmetry.space_group_name_H-M   'P 1'
#
loop_
_entity.id
_entity.type
_entity.pdbx_description
1 polymer ?
#
loop_
_entity_poly.entity_id
_entity_poly.type
_entity_poly.pdbx_seq_one_letter_code
_entity_poly.pdbx_strand_id
1 'polypeptide(L)'
;LEHLKKYPCDIFLFDTFKNDKFGGTGEVFDWRFLKNVKALKKPFIVSGGLSPENAGLLIREFHPFGVDVSSGVEKAPGKKGCQLIKKFIDVVNAVSNETNHPV
;
A
#
# COMPACT_ATOMS: atom_id res chain seq x y z
N LEU A 1 -3.13 18.12 -0.31
CA LEU A 1 -3.86 17.61 -1.50
C LEU A 1 -3.73 18.55 -2.70
N GLU A 2 -3.93 19.87 -2.56
CA GLU A 2 -3.83 20.83 -3.68
C GLU A 2 -2.51 20.76 -4.46
N HIS A 3 -1.37 20.52 -3.78
CA HIS A 3 -0.09 20.32 -4.45
C HIS A 3 -0.04 19.11 -5.40
N LEU A 4 -0.82 18.05 -5.13
CA LEU A 4 -0.87 16.86 -5.99
C LEU A 4 -1.47 17.19 -7.36
N LYS A 5 -2.43 18.13 -7.43
CA LYS A 5 -3.05 18.56 -8.69
C LYS A 5 -2.06 19.18 -9.67
N LYS A 6 -0.89 19.64 -9.19
CA LYS A 6 0.16 20.23 -10.04
C LYS A 6 0.94 19.19 -10.85
N TYR A 7 0.84 17.91 -10.50
CA TYR A 7 1.56 16.85 -11.18
C TYR A 7 0.67 16.21 -12.27
N PRO A 8 1.05 16.31 -13.55
CA PRO A 8 0.35 15.63 -14.63
C PRO A 8 0.77 14.15 -14.63
N CYS A 9 0.00 13.32 -13.93
CA CYS A 9 0.17 11.87 -13.93
C CYS A 9 -1.18 11.15 -13.95
N ASP A 10 -1.16 9.92 -14.48
CA ASP A 10 -2.32 9.04 -14.53
C ASP A 10 -2.64 8.46 -13.15
N ILE A 11 -1.61 8.05 -12.40
CA ILE A 11 -1.73 7.38 -11.09
C ILE A 11 -0.72 7.99 -10.12
N PHE A 12 -1.12 8.23 -8.87
CA PHE A 12 -0.21 8.62 -7.79
C PHE A 12 0.29 7.38 -7.04
N LEU A 13 1.59 7.29 -6.76
CA LEU A 13 2.15 6.32 -5.83
C LEU A 13 2.41 7.02 -4.48
N PHE A 14 1.82 6.51 -3.41
CA PHE A 14 2.08 6.97 -2.04
C PHE A 14 3.00 5.99 -1.34
N ASP A 15 4.25 6.39 -1.11
CA ASP A 15 5.19 5.64 -0.30
C ASP A 15 4.93 5.93 1.18
N THR A 16 4.50 4.89 1.90
CA THR A 16 4.09 4.96 3.31
C THR A 16 5.18 4.45 4.27
N PHE A 17 6.34 4.02 3.74
CA PHE A 17 7.42 3.56 4.60
C PHE A 17 8.20 4.73 5.20
N LYS A 18 8.42 4.69 6.52
CA LYS A 18 9.44 5.50 7.20
C LYS A 18 10.38 4.55 7.92
N ASN A 19 11.65 4.54 7.56
CA ASN A 19 12.69 3.85 8.33
C ASN A 19 12.74 4.39 9.77
N ASP A 20 12.95 3.50 10.73
CA ASP A 20 13.04 3.76 12.18
C ASP A 20 13.61 5.13 12.56
N LYS A 21 12.76 5.98 13.15
CA LYS A 21 13.22 6.88 14.23
C LYS A 21 12.94 6.17 15.56
N PHE A 22 13.99 5.63 16.19
CA PHE A 22 14.02 5.55 17.66
C PHE A 22 13.97 6.99 18.19
N GLY A 23 12.78 7.39 18.65
CA GLY A 23 12.49 8.77 19.04
C GLY A 23 11.00 9.02 19.19
N GLY A 24 10.37 8.41 20.20
CA GLY A 24 9.28 9.03 20.97
C GLY A 24 7.95 9.43 20.31
N THR A 25 7.44 8.76 19.27
CA THR A 25 5.99 8.86 18.94
C THR A 25 5.28 7.57 18.53
N GLY A 26 5.98 6.52 18.08
CA GLY A 26 5.33 5.22 17.79
C GLY A 26 4.29 5.23 16.66
N GLU A 27 4.29 6.23 15.77
CA GLU A 27 3.32 6.30 14.68
C GLU A 27 3.76 5.48 13.46
N VAL A 28 3.20 4.27 13.35
CA VAL A 28 2.99 3.58 12.06
C VAL A 28 2.41 4.61 11.08
N PHE A 29 2.91 4.67 9.85
CA PHE A 29 2.38 5.62 8.87
C PHE A 29 0.86 5.50 8.81
N ASP A 30 0.20 6.61 9.08
CA ASP A 30 -1.23 6.64 9.24
C ASP A 30 -1.92 6.58 7.88
N TRP A 31 -2.24 5.37 7.43
CA TRP A 31 -3.01 5.14 6.22
C TRP A 31 -4.35 5.90 6.22
N ARG A 32 -4.85 6.41 7.37
CA ARG A 32 -6.02 7.31 7.42
C ARG A 32 -5.88 8.52 6.49
N PHE A 33 -4.66 8.99 6.18
CA PHE A 33 -4.45 10.02 5.16
C PHE A 33 -5.01 9.64 3.77
N LEU A 34 -4.98 8.35 3.41
CA LEU A 34 -5.50 7.85 2.13
C LEU A 34 -7.01 8.07 1.99
N LYS A 35 -7.76 8.20 3.10
CA LYS A 35 -9.18 8.59 3.06
C LYS A 35 -9.37 9.97 2.42
N ASN A 36 -8.42 10.89 2.66
CA ASN A 36 -8.43 12.22 2.04
C ASN A 36 -8.00 12.16 0.56
N VAL A 37 -7.14 11.20 0.19
CA VAL A 37 -6.70 11.00 -1.21
C VAL A 37 -7.87 10.60 -2.12
N LYS A 38 -8.85 9.84 -1.63
CA LYS A 38 -10.06 9.51 -2.41
C LYS A 38 -10.78 10.75 -2.95
N ALA A 39 -10.71 11.89 -2.24
CA ALA A 39 -11.31 13.14 -2.69
C ALA A 39 -10.67 13.72 -3.98
N LEU A 40 -9.45 13.28 -4.33
CA LEU A 40 -8.78 13.68 -5.57
C LEU A 40 -9.42 13.08 -6.83
N LYS A 41 -10.30 12.07 -6.68
CA LYS A 41 -10.92 11.32 -7.80
C LYS A 41 -9.91 10.83 -8.85
N LYS A 42 -8.68 10.54 -8.42
CA LYS A 42 -7.62 9.94 -9.24
C LYS A 42 -7.20 8.60 -8.64
N PRO A 43 -6.87 7.60 -9.47
CA PRO A 43 -6.37 6.33 -8.99
C PRO A 43 -5.04 6.52 -8.26
N PHE A 44 -4.79 5.67 -7.27
CA PHE A 44 -3.56 5.69 -6.49
C PHE A 44 -3.07 4.29 -6.15
N ILE A 45 -1.75 4.13 -6.13
CA ILE A 45 -1.04 2.96 -5.66
C ILE A 45 -0.49 3.26 -4.27
N VAL A 46 -0.53 2.28 -3.38
CA VAL A 46 0.13 2.37 -2.07
C VAL A 46 1.38 1.51 -2.06
N SER A 47 2.49 2.10 -1.65
CA SER A 47 3.76 1.42 -1.42
C SER A 47 4.23 1.64 0.01
N GLY A 48 5.36 1.02 0.33
CA GLY A 48 6.08 1.25 1.57
C GLY A 48 5.57 0.43 2.75
N GLY A 49 6.45 -0.37 3.36
CA GLY A 49 6.13 -1.17 4.55
C GLY A 49 5.09 -2.28 4.32
N LEU A 50 4.68 -2.54 3.08
CA LEU A 50 3.73 -3.62 2.77
C LEU A 50 4.40 -4.99 2.89
N SER A 51 3.65 -5.94 3.42
CA SER A 51 4.00 -7.36 3.52
C SER A 51 2.75 -8.23 3.32
N PRO A 52 2.90 -9.55 3.15
CA PRO A 52 1.75 -10.45 3.07
C PRO A 52 0.81 -10.36 4.28
N GLU A 53 1.32 -9.94 5.44
CA GLU A 53 0.58 -9.86 6.70
C GLU A 53 -0.32 -8.63 6.79
N ASN A 54 0.03 -7.52 6.12
CA ASN A 54 -0.68 -6.25 6.27
C ASN A 54 -1.40 -5.76 4.98
N ALA A 55 -1.01 -6.27 3.81
CA ALA A 55 -1.55 -5.79 2.52
C ALA A 55 -3.06 -5.99 2.41
N GLY A 56 -3.58 -7.14 2.88
CA GLY A 56 -5.01 -7.43 2.84
C GLY A 56 -5.85 -6.44 3.66
N LEU A 57 -5.39 -6.03 4.85
CA LEU A 57 -6.07 -5.03 5.68
C LEU A 57 -6.10 -3.67 4.98
N LEU A 58 -4.95 -3.25 4.45
CA LEU A 58 -4.83 -1.98 3.72
C LEU A 58 -5.74 -1.93 2.49
N ILE A 59 -5.80 -3.02 1.71
CA ILE A 59 -6.65 -3.06 0.52
C ILE A 59 -8.13 -2.97 0.91
N ARG A 60 -8.57 -3.74 1.91
CA ARG A 60 -9.97 -3.73 2.39
C ARG A 60 -10.36 -2.37 2.98
N GLU A 61 -9.49 -1.68 3.68
CA GLU A 61 -9.85 -0.39 4.28
C GLU A 61 -9.80 0.74 3.24
N PHE A 62 -8.75 0.81 2.44
CA PHE A 62 -8.45 2.00 1.64
C PHE A 62 -8.80 1.86 0.16
N HIS A 63 -9.01 0.64 -0.34
CA HIS A 63 -9.37 0.33 -1.73
C HIS A 63 -8.47 1.08 -2.74
N PRO A 64 -7.13 0.91 -2.67
CA PRO A 64 -6.24 1.53 -3.64
C PRO A 64 -6.46 0.91 -5.03
N PHE A 65 -6.05 1.63 -6.08
CA PHE A 65 -6.02 1.08 -7.44
C PHE A 65 -5.01 -0.08 -7.55
N GLY A 66 -3.91 -0.01 -6.81
CA GLY A 66 -2.93 -1.08 -6.73
C GLY A 66 -2.05 -0.97 -5.49
N VAL A 67 -1.23 -1.99 -5.28
CA VAL A 67 -0.22 -2.01 -4.22
C VAL A 67 1.15 -2.30 -4.83
N ASP A 68 2.19 -1.69 -4.26
CA ASP A 68 3.58 -1.89 -4.65
C ASP A 68 4.38 -2.39 -3.44
N VAL A 69 5.16 -3.45 -3.63
CA VAL A 69 5.90 -4.11 -2.55
C VAL A 69 7.35 -4.35 -2.95
N SER A 70 8.26 -3.96 -2.07
CA SER A 70 9.69 -4.25 -2.25
C SER A 70 10.26 -5.09 -1.09
N SER A 71 10.59 -4.48 0.05
CA SER A 71 11.31 -5.17 1.15
C SER A 71 10.46 -6.21 1.88
N GLY A 72 9.13 -6.05 1.96
CA GLY A 72 8.26 -7.01 2.66
C GLY A 72 8.10 -8.38 1.98
N VAL A 73 8.72 -8.57 0.82
CA VAL A 73 8.84 -9.88 0.14
C VAL A 73 10.29 -10.34 -0.03
N GLU A 74 11.23 -9.74 0.70
CA GLU A 74 12.64 -10.12 0.73
C GLU A 74 12.96 -11.11 1.86
N LYS A 75 13.90 -12.02 1.60
CA LYS A 75 14.51 -12.89 2.64
C LYS A 75 15.74 -12.26 3.27
N ALA A 76 16.39 -11.37 2.53
CA ALA A 76 17.53 -10.55 2.93
C ALA A 76 17.54 -9.30 2.01
N PRO A 77 18.17 -8.19 2.40
CA PRO A 77 18.18 -6.96 1.60
C PRO A 77 18.52 -7.21 0.12
N GLY A 78 17.60 -6.83 -0.78
CA GLY A 78 17.73 -7.02 -2.23
C GLY A 78 17.51 -8.45 -2.73
N LYS A 79 17.27 -9.43 -1.84
CA LYS A 79 17.06 -10.84 -2.19
C LYS A 79 15.60 -11.24 -1.98
N LYS A 80 14.83 -11.22 -3.06
CA LYS A 80 13.41 -11.62 -3.06
C LYS A 80 13.22 -13.09 -2.66
N GLY A 81 12.15 -13.37 -1.93
CA GLY A 81 11.72 -14.72 -1.60
C GLY A 81 10.52 -15.14 -2.43
N CYS A 82 10.66 -16.12 -3.32
CA CYS A 82 9.55 -16.57 -4.19
C CYS A 82 8.29 -16.97 -3.40
N GLN A 83 8.45 -17.61 -2.24
CA GLN A 83 7.34 -17.96 -1.35
C GLN A 83 6.64 -16.72 -0.76
N LEU A 84 7.40 -15.66 -0.43
CA LEU A 84 6.84 -14.41 0.08
C LEU A 84 6.12 -13.63 -1.01
N ILE A 85 6.69 -13.57 -2.22
CA ILE A 85 6.04 -12.99 -3.40
C ILE A 85 4.72 -13.71 -3.67
N LYS A 86 4.73 -15.05 -3.70
CA LYS A 86 3.53 -15.85 -3.93
C LYS A 86 2.48 -15.55 -2.85
N LYS A 87 2.87 -15.59 -1.57
CA LYS A 87 1.97 -15.27 -0.45
C LYS A 87 1.38 -13.87 -0.57
N PHE A 88 2.18 -12.88 -0.96
CA PHE A 88 1.71 -11.51 -1.17
C PHE A 88 0.65 -11.45 -2.28
N ILE A 89 0.92 -12.06 -3.44
CA ILE A 89 -0.01 -12.10 -4.57
C ILE A 89 -1.29 -12.84 -4.19
N ASP A 90 -1.19 -13.98 -3.49
CA ASP A 90 -2.34 -14.76 -3.03
C ASP A 90 -3.24 -13.92 -2.10
N VAL A 91 -2.64 -13.14 -1.18
CA VAL A 91 -3.38 -12.22 -0.29
C VAL A 91 -4.08 -11.12 -1.09
N VAL A 92 -3.39 -10.48 -2.04
CA VAL A 92 -3.96 -9.42 -2.90
C VAL A 92 -5.14 -9.96 -3.72
N ASN A 93 -4.96 -11.12 -4.37
CA ASN A 93 -6.01 -11.73 -5.17
C ASN A 93 -7.24 -12.12 -4.35
N ALA A 94 -7.02 -12.68 -3.15
CA ALA A 94 -8.12 -13.07 -2.26
C ALA A 94 -9.00 -11.86 -1.90
N VAL A 95 -8.40 -10.74 -1.50
CA VAL A 95 -9.16 -9.54 -1.13
C VAL A 95 -9.80 -8.84 -2.33
N SER A 96 -9.14 -8.82 -3.50
CA SER A 96 -9.72 -8.25 -4.71
C SER A 96 -10.99 -8.98 -5.16
N ASN A 97 -11.04 -10.30 -4.99
CA ASN A 97 -12.23 -11.11 -5.29
C ASN A 97 -13.38 -10.86 -4.30
N GLU A 98 -13.07 -10.55 -3.03
CA GLU A 98 -14.07 -10.15 -2.03
C GLU A 98 -14.68 -8.77 -2.37
N THR A 99 -13.84 -7.80 -2.77
CA THR A 99 -14.28 -6.42 -3.04
C THR A 99 -14.99 -6.22 -4.38
N ASN A 100 -14.90 -7.18 -5.31
CA ASN A 100 -15.60 -7.16 -6.60
C ASN A 100 -17.05 -7.66 -6.54
N HIS A 101 -17.57 -8.00 -5.35
CA HIS A 101 -18.99 -8.20 -5.10
C HIS A 101 -19.56 -7.01 -4.31
N PRO A 102 -20.02 -5.94 -4.99
CA PRO A 102 -20.88 -4.97 -4.35
C PRO A 102 -22.27 -5.60 -4.15
N VAL A 103 -22.71 -5.69 -2.90
CA VAL A 103 -24.15 -5.62 -2.57
C VAL A 103 -24.66 -4.21 -2.82
#